data_AF-A0A9W8H893-F1
#
_entry.id   AF-A0A9W8H893-F1
#
_cell.length_a   1.000
_cell.length_b   1.000
_cell.length_c   1.000
_cell.angle_alpha   90.00
_cell.angle_beta   90.00
_cell.angle_gamma   90.00
#
_symmetry.space_group_name_H-M   'P 1'
#
loop_
_entity.id
_entity.type
_entity.pdbx_description
1 polymer ?
#
loop_
_entity_poly.entity_id
_entity_poly.type
_entity_poly.pdbx_seq_one_letter_code
_entity_poly.pdbx_strand_id
1 'polypeptide(L)'
;MSTEQLHVYRQLLREVRRQCVSAGSRRAWAAQLRSQWRAAPGGLRAAHNALTYLASGRRYRELQAEFSPKMAESDRIERSARRVGLATPKAYNGQTK
;
A
#
# COMPACT_ATOMS: atom_id res chain seq x y z
N MET A 1 28.97 11.74 8.08
CA MET A 1 27.90 11.27 7.15
C MET A 1 27.79 12.28 6.03
N SER A 2 27.66 11.82 4.78
CA SER A 2 27.40 12.71 3.64
C SER A 2 26.03 13.39 3.79
N THR A 3 25.88 14.60 3.26
CA THR A 3 24.61 15.35 3.20
C THR A 3 23.50 14.54 2.54
N GLU A 4 23.85 13.79 1.50
CA GLU A 4 22.96 12.90 0.76
C GLU A 4 22.47 11.74 1.63
N GLN A 5 23.37 11.11 2.39
CA GLN A 5 22.99 10.03 3.31
C GLN A 5 22.01 10.53 4.38
N LEU A 6 22.21 11.75 4.90
CA LEU A 6 21.28 12.36 5.86
C LEU A 6 19.92 12.66 5.21
N HIS A 7 19.91 13.07 3.95
CA HIS A 7 18.68 13.33 3.20
C HIS A 7 17.85 12.05 3.04
N VAL A 8 18.47 10.98 2.53
CA VAL A 8 17.81 9.68 2.33
C VAL A 8 17.32 9.10 3.65
N TYR A 9 18.14 9.16 4.70
CA TYR A 9 17.74 8.72 6.04
C TYR A 9 16.49 9.45 6.56
N ARG A 10 16.43 10.78 6.39
CA ARG A 10 15.26 11.58 6.79
C ARG A 10 14.03 11.21 5.98
N GLN A 11 14.17 10.94 4.69
CA GLN A 11 13.07 10.50 3.83
C GLN A 11 12.56 9.12 4.24
N LEU A 12 13.44 8.15 4.51
CA LEU A 12 13.06 6.83 5.02
C LEU A 12 12.27 6.92 6.32
N LEU A 13 12.73 7.72 7.29
CA LEU A 13 12.01 7.95 8.54
C LEU A 13 10.61 8.55 8.32
N ARG A 14 10.45 9.44 7.34
CA ARG A 14 9.15 10.03 7.00
C ARG A 14 8.24 8.97 6.38
N GLU A 15 8.73 8.14 5.48
CA GLU A 15 7.95 7.05 4.87
C GLU A 15 7.51 6.01 5.88
N VAL A 16 8.40 5.55 6.76
CA VAL A 16 8.06 4.60 7.85
C VAL A 16 6.94 5.18 8.72
N ARG A 17 7.03 6.46 9.09
CA ARG A 17 6.00 7.14 9.89
C ARG A 17 4.66 7.27 9.18
N ARG A 18 4.66 7.42 7.86
CA ARG A 18 3.44 7.52 7.04
C ARG A 18 2.75 6.17 6.86
N GLN A 19 3.52 5.08 6.79
CA GLN A 19 2.98 3.76 6.47
C GLN A 19 2.56 2.93 7.69
N CYS A 20 3.16 3.18 8.85
CA CYS A 20 2.77 2.49 10.09
C CYS A 20 1.56 3.18 10.72
N VAL A 21 0.41 2.48 10.72
CA VAL A 21 -0.88 3.02 11.20
C VAL A 21 -0.92 3.13 12.73
N SER A 22 -0.29 2.20 13.47
CA SER A 22 -0.32 2.21 14.94
C SER A 22 0.85 2.99 15.55
N ALA A 23 0.60 3.70 16.65
CA ALA A 23 1.64 4.47 17.35
C ALA A 23 2.78 3.59 17.89
N GLY A 24 2.47 2.38 18.37
CA GLY A 24 3.46 1.41 18.84
C GLY A 24 4.38 0.92 17.73
N SER A 25 3.81 0.50 16.59
CA SER A 25 4.60 0.03 15.44
C SER A 25 5.48 1.14 14.86
N ARG A 26 4.98 2.38 14.78
CA ARG A 26 5.77 3.55 14.34
C ARG A 26 7.06 3.73 15.14
N ARG A 27 6.98 3.63 16.48
CA ARG A 27 8.14 3.80 17.37
C ARG A 27 9.13 2.65 17.21
N ALA A 28 8.64 1.40 17.17
CA ALA A 28 9.47 0.22 16.98
C ALA A 28 10.23 0.25 15.65
N TRP A 29 9.53 0.49 14.53
CA TRP A 29 10.16 0.58 13.21
C TRP A 29 11.15 1.74 13.10
N ALA A 30 10.83 2.91 13.64
CA ALA A 30 11.76 4.04 13.66
C ALA A 30 13.01 3.76 14.52
N ALA A 31 12.85 3.06 15.65
CA ALA A 31 13.96 2.65 16.50
C ALA A 31 14.86 1.62 15.82
N GLN A 32 14.26 0.64 15.13
CA GLN A 32 14.98 -0.36 14.35
C GLN A 32 15.75 0.28 13.17
N LEU A 33 15.12 1.20 12.44
CA LEU A 33 15.82 1.92 11.36
C LEU A 33 17.01 2.72 11.92
N ARG A 34 16.84 3.37 13.07
CA ARG A 34 17.92 4.11 13.75
C ARG A 34 19.06 3.18 14.17
N SER A 35 18.77 2.02 14.73
CA SER A 35 19.80 1.08 15.18
C SER A 35 20.57 0.51 14.00
N GLN A 36 19.87 0.10 12.94
CA GLN A 36 20.49 -0.39 11.70
C GLN A 36 21.38 0.68 11.06
N TRP A 37 20.87 1.91 10.93
CA TRP A 37 21.61 3.01 10.31
C TRP A 37 22.85 3.44 11.10
N ARG A 38 22.85 3.27 12.43
CA ARG A 38 24.01 3.53 13.30
C ARG A 38 25.03 2.40 13.27
N ALA A 39 24.57 1.14 13.29
CA ALA A 39 25.46 -0.03 13.32
C ALA A 39 26.24 -0.18 12.02
N ALA A 40 25.57 0.00 10.89
CA ALA A 40 26.21 0.12 9.59
C ALA A 40 25.27 0.94 8.71
N PRO A 41 25.61 2.20 8.38
CA PRO A 41 24.83 2.93 7.39
C PRO A 41 24.91 2.12 6.10
N GLY A 42 23.81 1.47 5.74
CA GLY A 42 23.73 0.69 4.51
C GLY A 42 24.20 1.56 3.35
N GLY A 43 24.84 0.93 2.36
CA GLY A 43 25.31 1.66 1.18
C GLY A 43 24.19 2.54 0.62
N LEU A 44 24.52 3.77 0.23
CA LEU A 44 23.54 4.79 -0.18
C LEU A 44 22.54 4.25 -1.23
N ARG A 45 23.01 3.40 -2.14
CA ARG A 45 22.18 2.68 -3.12
C ARG A 45 21.11 1.80 -2.48
N ALA A 46 21.45 1.03 -1.44
CA ALA A 46 20.49 0.19 -0.73
C ALA A 46 19.43 1.04 -0.01
N ALA A 47 19.85 2.18 0.56
CA ALA A 47 18.94 3.13 1.20
C ALA A 47 17.95 3.74 0.20
N HIS A 48 18.42 4.11 -1.01
CA HIS A 48 17.56 4.55 -2.10
C HIS A 48 16.59 3.47 -2.56
N ASN A 49 17.07 2.23 -2.74
CA ASN A 49 16.20 1.12 -3.15
C ASN A 49 15.07 0.89 -2.13
N ALA A 50 15.40 0.92 -0.84
CA ALA A 50 14.41 0.80 0.23
C ALA A 50 13.39 1.95 0.20
N LEU A 51 13.86 3.19 0.00
CA LEU A 51 13.00 4.36 -0.11
C LEU A 51 12.04 4.24 -1.30
N THR A 52 12.55 3.85 -2.47
CA THR A 52 11.76 3.64 -3.68
C THR A 52 10.71 2.57 -3.47
N TYR A 53 11.09 1.43 -2.88
CA TYR A 53 10.15 0.34 -2.57
C TYR A 53 9.02 0.80 -1.63
N LEU A 54 9.36 1.52 -0.57
CA LEU A 54 8.36 2.05 0.37
C LEU A 54 7.42 3.05 -0.33
N ALA A 55 7.98 4.00 -1.08
CA ALA A 55 7.19 5.01 -1.77
C ALA A 55 6.26 4.40 -2.84
N SER A 56 6.75 3.45 -3.64
CA SER A 56 5.96 2.77 -4.67
C SER A 56 4.87 1.89 -4.06
N GLY A 57 5.15 1.19 -2.95
CA GLY A 57 4.15 0.41 -2.23
C GLY A 57 3.02 1.26 -1.65
N ARG A 58 3.32 2.47 -1.15
CA ARG A 58 2.28 3.43 -0.75
C ARG A 58 1.45 3.87 -1.96
N ARG A 59 2.10 4.29 -3.04
CA ARG A 59 1.42 4.76 -4.24
C ARG A 59 0.54 3.68 -4.87
N TYR A 60 0.99 2.44 -4.88
CA TYR A 60 0.22 1.29 -5.35
C TYR A 60 -1.08 1.13 -4.55
N ARG A 61 -1.04 1.22 -3.21
CA ARG A 61 -2.24 1.15 -2.37
C ARG A 61 -3.20 2.31 -2.61
N GLU A 62 -2.67 3.53 -2.80
CA GLU A 62 -3.48 4.70 -3.15
C GLU A 62 -4.22 4.48 -4.49
N LEU A 63 -3.49 4.05 -5.53
CA LEU A 63 -4.07 3.76 -6.85
C LEU A 63 -5.08 2.61 -6.79
N GLN A 64 -4.78 1.56 -6.02
CA GLN A 64 -5.71 0.44 -5.84
C GLN A 64 -7.00 0.89 -5.16
N ALA A 65 -6.92 1.77 -4.15
CA ALA A 65 -8.09 2.32 -3.49
C ALA A 65 -8.93 3.21 -4.44
N GLU A 66 -8.28 3.98 -5.30
CA GLU A 66 -8.93 4.89 -6.25
C GLU A 66 -9.57 4.16 -7.43
N PHE A 67 -8.83 3.26 -8.07
CA PHE A 67 -9.24 2.62 -9.33
C PHE A 67 -9.87 1.23 -9.13
N SER A 68 -9.76 0.64 -7.95
CA SER A 68 -10.37 -0.66 -7.60
C SER A 68 -11.10 -0.58 -6.26
N PRO A 69 -12.13 0.28 -6.14
CA PRO A 69 -12.95 0.31 -4.95
C PRO A 69 -13.53 -1.09 -4.70
N LYS A 70 -13.60 -1.51 -3.43
CA LYS A 70 -14.23 -2.78 -3.05
C LYS A 70 -15.70 -2.74 -3.47
N MET A 71 -15.99 -3.32 -4.61
CA MET A 71 -17.33 -3.50 -5.15
C MET A 71 -17.90 -4.81 -4.63
N ALA A 72 -19.19 -4.82 -4.27
CA ALA A 72 -19.87 -6.07 -3.96
C ALA A 72 -19.83 -6.98 -5.21
N GLU A 73 -19.70 -8.29 -5.00
CA GLU A 73 -19.59 -9.25 -6.10
C GLU A 73 -20.79 -9.17 -7.05
N SER A 74 -21.99 -8.94 -6.51
CA SER A 74 -23.23 -8.70 -7.26
C SER A 74 -23.09 -7.54 -8.26
N ASP A 75 -22.56 -6.42 -7.80
CA ASP A 75 -22.47 -5.18 -8.58
C ASP A 75 -21.40 -5.31 -9.67
N ARG A 76 -20.36 -6.10 -9.40
CA ARG A 76 -19.32 -6.45 -10.37
C ARG A 76 -19.90 -7.28 -11.52
N ILE A 77 -20.70 -8.30 -11.18
CA ILE A 77 -21.38 -9.15 -12.16
C ILE A 77 -22.35 -8.30 -12.99
N GLU A 78 -23.12 -7.43 -12.35
CA GLU A 78 -24.08 -6.56 -13.03
C GLU A 78 -23.42 -5.56 -13.99
N ARG A 79 -22.35 -4.87 -13.56
CA ARG A 79 -21.57 -3.98 -14.43
C ARG A 79 -20.96 -4.72 -15.61
N SER A 80 -20.47 -5.93 -15.39
CA SER A 80 -19.87 -6.75 -16.45
C SER A 80 -20.91 -7.18 -17.47
N ALA A 81 -22.09 -7.64 -17.02
CA ALA A 81 -23.20 -8.00 -17.89
C ALA A 81 -23.68 -6.81 -18.73
N ARG A 82 -23.91 -5.65 -18.11
CA ARG A 82 -24.31 -4.42 -18.82
C ARG A 82 -23.29 -3.98 -19.86
N ARG A 83 -21.99 -4.16 -19.60
CA ARG A 83 -20.92 -3.79 -20.55
C ARG A 83 -20.96 -4.59 -21.84
N VAL A 84 -21.46 -5.83 -21.80
CA VAL A 84 -21.62 -6.70 -22.98
C VAL A 84 -23.06 -6.74 -23.49
N GLY A 85 -23.93 -5.84 -23.02
CA GLY A 85 -25.34 -5.79 -23.42
C GLY A 85 -26.19 -6.95 -22.90
N LEU A 86 -25.72 -7.68 -21.88
CA LEU A 86 -26.44 -8.79 -21.26
C LEU A 86 -27.14 -8.34 -19.97
N ALA A 87 -28.25 -8.99 -19.66
CA ALA A 87 -28.92 -8.87 -18.36
C ALA A 87 -28.34 -9.89 -17.38
N THR A 88 -28.23 -9.53 -16.10
CA THR A 88 -27.88 -10.48 -15.04
C THR A 88 -29.02 -11.50 -14.83
N PRO A 89 -28.70 -12.80 -14.68
CA PRO A 89 -29.72 -13.80 -14.40
C PRO A 89 -30.39 -13.51 -13.05
N LYS A 90 -31.72 -13.43 -13.05
CA LYS A 90 -32.51 -13.29 -11.83
C LYS A 90 -32.41 -14.59 -11.05
N ALA A 91 -32.08 -14.53 -9.76
CA ALA A 91 -32.11 -15.70 -8.90
C ALA A 91 -33.52 -16.30 -8.93
N TYR A 92 -33.63 -17.59 -9.24
CA TYR A 92 -34.90 -18.30 -9.22
C TYR A 92 -35.31 -18.49 -7.76
N ASN A 93 -36.18 -17.62 -7.26
CA ASN A 93 -36.80 -17.81 -5.95
C ASN A 93 -37.83 -18.92 -6.11
N GLY A 94 -37.40 -20.17 -5.92
CA GLY A 94 -38.27 -21.33 -5.90
C GLY A 94 -39.26 -21.22 -4.76
N GLN A 95 -40.39 -20.56 -4.99
CA GLN A 95 -41.60 -20.74 -4.19
C GLN A 95 -42.09 -22.16 -4.46
N THR A 96 -41.59 -23.12 -3.69
CA THR A 96 -42.26 -24.39 -3.48
C THR A 96 -43.63 -24.08 -2.89
N LYS A 97 -44.67 -24.24 -3.71
CA LYS A 97 -46.07 -24.32 -3.25
C LYS A 97 -46.28 -25.56 -2.40
#